data_AF-A0A843T5P4-F1
#
_entry.id   AF-A0A843T5P4-F1
#
_cell.length_a   1.000
_cell.length_b   1.000
_cell.length_c   1.000
_cell.angle_alpha   90.00
_cell.angle_beta   90.00
_cell.angle_gamma   90.00
#
_symmetry.space_group_name_H-M   'P 1'
#
loop_
_entity.id
_entity.type
_entity.pdbx_description
1 polymer ?
#
loop_
_entity_poly.entity_id
_entity_poly.type
_entity_poly.pdbx_seq_one_letter_code
_entity_poly.pdbx_strand_id
1 'polypeptide(L)' 'MARDKAIFQDERGRGWLVEVQYGHPAPAELGIYAARFVCPEDPDEPVRVGFVEIGWIDSGAETELRTALAESDPADQIG' A
#
# COMPACT_ATOMS: atom_id res chain seq x y z
N MET A 1 -15.20 8.61 9.94
CA MET A 1 -13.91 8.04 10.40
C MET A 1 -13.11 7.81 9.13
N ALA A 2 -12.00 8.52 8.93
CA ALA A 2 -11.12 8.25 7.80
C ALA A 2 -10.62 6.81 7.95
N ARG A 3 -10.69 6.02 6.88
CA ARG A 3 -10.19 4.65 6.90
C ARG A 3 -8.69 4.76 6.69
N ASP A 4 -7.94 4.27 7.66
CA ASP A 4 -6.48 4.17 7.66
C ASP A 4 -5.99 2.88 6.99
N LYS A 5 -6.91 2.07 6.47
CA LYS A 5 -6.64 0.79 5.83
C LYS A 5 -7.59 0.49 4.69
N ALA A 6 -7.09 -0.24 3.71
CA ALA A 6 -7.87 -0.79 2.60
C ALA A 6 -7.42 -2.22 2.29
N ILE A 7 -8.28 -2.97 1.61
CA ILE A 7 -7.98 -4.30 1.08
C ILE A 7 -8.21 -4.22 -0.42
N PHE A 8 -7.29 -4.78 -1.20
CA PHE A 8 -7.39 -4.88 -2.66
C PHE A 8 -6.75 -6.19 -3.11
N GLN A 9 -6.89 -6.53 -4.39
CA GLN A 9 -6.25 -7.70 -4.98
C GLN A 9 -5.14 -7.30 -5.96
N ASP A 10 -4.05 -8.06 -6.00
CA ASP A 10 -3.03 -7.92 -7.04
C ASP A 10 -3.47 -8.56 -8.37
N GLU A 11 -2.64 -8.45 -9.41
CA GLU A 11 -2.91 -9.03 -10.74
C GLU A 11 -3.00 -10.57 -10.74
N ARG A 12 -2.49 -11.21 -9.69
CA ARG A 12 -2.53 -12.67 -9.48
C ARG A 12 -3.74 -13.08 -8.63
N GLY A 13 -4.57 -12.13 -8.22
CA GLY A 13 -5.76 -12.35 -7.40
C GLY A 13 -5.47 -12.52 -5.90
N ARG A 14 -4.25 -12.26 -5.43
CA ARG A 14 -3.90 -12.36 -4.00
C ARG A 14 -4.43 -11.14 -3.27
N GLY A 15 -5.01 -11.33 -2.08
CA GLY A 15 -5.48 -10.24 -1.23
C GLY A 15 -4.34 -9.53 -0.51
N TRP A 16 -4.33 -8.20 -0.59
CA TRP A 16 -3.38 -7.33 0.07
C TRP A 16 -4.08 -6.38 1.02
N LEU A 17 -3.58 -6.31 2.25
CA LEU A 17 -3.94 -5.31 3.25
C LEU A 17 -2.93 -4.16 3.17
N VAL A 18 -3.42 -2.95 2.92
CA VAL A 18 -2.64 -1.72 3.02
C VAL A 18 -3.04 -0.95 4.28
N GLU A 19 -2.05 -0.51 5.06
CA GLU A 19 -2.26 0.23 6.31
C GLU A 19 -1.33 1.44 6.39
N VAL A 20 -1.93 2.62 6.58
CA VAL A 20 -1.22 3.89 6.75
C VAL A 20 -0.35 3.87 8.00
N GLN A 21 0.91 4.27 7.87
CA GLN A 21 1.89 4.38 8.94
C GLN A 21 2.01 5.84 9.39
N TYR A 22 1.21 6.23 10.38
CA TYR A 22 1.28 7.57 10.95
C TYR A 22 2.62 7.79 11.69
N GLY A 23 3.23 8.96 11.49
CA GLY A 23 4.51 9.33 12.11
C GLY A 23 5.75 8.91 11.32
N HIS A 24 5.59 8.25 10.17
CA HIS A 24 6.69 8.06 9.21
C HIS A 24 6.91 9.33 8.37
N PRO A 25 8.15 9.67 7.98
CA PRO A 25 8.41 10.80 7.10
C PRO A 25 7.75 10.61 5.73
N ALA A 26 6.69 11.38 5.48
CA ALA A 26 5.98 11.47 4.22
C ALA A 26 5.40 12.89 4.10
N PRO A 27 5.16 13.41 2.88
CA PRO A 27 4.57 14.72 2.67
C PRO A 27 3.06 14.69 2.96
N ALA A 28 2.72 14.53 4.23
CA ALA A 28 1.34 14.38 4.71
C ALA A 28 0.49 15.62 4.43
N GLU A 29 1.11 16.80 4.30
CA GLU A 29 0.42 18.02 3.85
C GLU A 29 -0.13 17.92 2.42
N LEU A 30 0.43 17.01 1.60
CA LEU A 30 -0.06 16.70 0.25
C LEU A 30 -1.05 15.53 0.25
N GLY A 31 -1.43 15.01 1.42
CA GLY A 31 -2.30 13.85 1.55
C GLY A 31 -1.60 12.51 1.28
N ILE A 32 -0.27 12.50 1.16
CA ILE A 32 0.55 11.31 0.93
C ILE A 32 1.09 10.80 2.26
N TYR A 33 0.95 9.50 2.50
CA TYR A 33 1.39 8.84 3.72
C TYR A 33 2.23 7.62 3.39
N ALA A 34 3.17 7.30 4.27
CA ALA A 34 3.78 5.98 4.24
C ALA A 34 2.70 4.93 4.53
N ALA A 35 2.78 3.78 3.87
CA ALA A 35 1.90 2.65 4.11
C ALA A 35 2.68 1.34 4.03
N ARG A 36 2.21 0.37 4.81
CA ARG A 36 2.68 -1.02 4.73
C ARG A 36 1.68 -1.84 3.92
N PHE A 37 2.19 -2.74 3.10
CA PHE A 37 1.42 -3.71 2.35
C PHE A 37 1.75 -5.11 2.88
N VAL A 38 0.72 -5.84 3.26
CA VAL A 38 0.83 -7.19 3.83
C VAL A 38 -0.07 -8.12 3.03
N CYS A 39 0.45 -9.28 2.62
CA CYS A 39 -0.34 -10.35 2.01
C CYS A 39 -0.74 -11.35 3.11
N PRO A 40 -1.99 -11.35 3.63
CA PRO A 40 -2.36 -12.23 4.73
C PRO A 40 -2.42 -13.71 4.33
N GLU A 41 -2.57 -13.97 3.03
CA GLU A 41 -2.66 -15.31 2.44
C GLU A 41 -1.29 -15.98 2.29
N ASP A 42 -0.21 -15.19 2.28
CA ASP A 42 1.16 -15.66 2.09
C ASP A 42 2.06 -15.05 3.18
N PRO A 43 2.23 -15.72 4.33
CA PRO A 43 3.02 -15.18 5.44
C PRO A 43 4.53 -15.14 5.15
N ASP A 44 5.00 -15.83 4.10
CA ASP A 44 6.40 -15.78 3.65
C ASP A 44 6.67 -14.59 2.71
N GLU A 45 5.63 -13.98 2.14
CA GLU A 45 5.74 -12.75 1.35
C GLU A 45 6.20 -11.58 2.27
N PRO A 46 7.27 -10.87 1.92
CA PRO A 46 7.79 -9.79 2.74
C PRO A 46 6.80 -8.62 2.82
N VAL A 47 6.71 -8.01 4.00
CA VAL A 47 6.00 -6.73 4.16
C VAL A 47 6.69 -5.67 3.32
N ARG A 48 5.93 -5.04 2.42
CA ARG A 48 6.42 -3.95 1.57
C ARG A 48 6.03 -2.62 2.18
N VAL A 49 6.90 -1.62 2.06
CA VAL A 49 6.63 -0.27 2.57
C VAL A 49 6.79 0.71 1.43
N GLY A 50 5.78 1.54 1.22
CA GLY A 50 5.78 2.58 0.20
C GLY A 50 4.91 3.76 0.60
N PHE A 51 4.45 4.51 -0.40
CA PHE A 51 3.66 5.71 -0.20
C PHE A 51 2.31 5.61 -0.91
N VAL A 52 1.27 6.15 -0.29
CA VAL A 52 -0.10 6.16 -0.81
C VAL A 52 -0.77 7.50 -0.51
N GLU A 53 -1.69 7.92 -1.36
CA GLU A 53 -2.60 9.01 -1.01
C GLU A 53 -3.74 8.49 -0.12
N ILE A 54 -4.11 9.26 0.90
CA ILE A 54 -5.19 8.89 1.83
C ILE A 54 -6.53 8.68 1.11
N GLY A 55 -6.76 9.42 0.02
CA GLY A 55 -7.95 9.28 -0.82
C GLY A 55 -8.08 7.92 -1.48
N TRP A 56 -6.96 7.24 -1.78
CA TRP A 56 -6.96 5.89 -2.36
C TRP A 56 -7.43 4.86 -1.33
N ILE A 57 -7.06 5.06 -0.06
CA ILE A 57 -7.47 4.20 1.05
C ILE A 57 -8.96 4.37 1.35
N ASP A 58 -9.45 5.61 1.40
CA ASP A 58 -10.85 5.90 1.68
C ASP A 58 -11.79 5.38 0.59
N SER A 59 -11.38 5.48 -0.68
CA SER A 59 -12.17 5.07 -1.84
C SER A 59 -11.97 3.60 -2.25
N GLY A 60 -10.91 2.94 -1.76
CA GLY A 60 -10.53 1.61 -2.22
C GLY A 60 -10.07 1.61 -3.68
N ALA A 61 -9.23 2.58 -4.06
CA ALA A 61 -8.75 2.78 -5.42
C ALA A 61 -7.76 1.67 -5.82
N GLU A 62 -8.29 0.51 -6.22
CA GLU A 62 -7.50 -0.72 -6.43
C GLU A 62 -6.39 -0.58 -7.47
N THR A 63 -6.57 0.24 -8.51
CA THR A 63 -5.55 0.43 -9.54
C THR A 63 -4.35 1.17 -8.97
N GLU A 64 -4.59 2.27 -8.28
CA GLU A 64 -3.59 3.10 -7.63
C GLU A 64 -2.88 2.33 -6.50
N LEU A 65 -3.62 1.55 -5.71
CA LEU A 65 -3.06 0.69 -4.67
C LEU A 65 -2.17 -0.44 -5.23
N ARG A 66 -2.52 -1.01 -6.38
CA ARG A 66 -1.67 -1.97 -7.10
C ARG A 66 -0.40 -1.32 -7.62
N THR A 67 -0.49 -0.12 -8.19
CA THR A 67 0.70 0.64 -8.63
C THR A 67 1.62 0.93 -7.45
N ALA A 68 1.09 1.43 -6.34
CA ALA A 68 1.88 1.68 -5.14
C ALA A 68 2.54 0.39 -4.58
N LEU A 69 1.84 -0.73 -4.61
CA LEU A 69 2.38 -2.04 -4.21
C LEU A 69 3.56 -2.47 -5.10
N ALA A 70 3.44 -2.28 -6.42
CA ALA A 70 4.50 -2.61 -7.38
C ALA A 70 5.72 -1.71 -7.21
N GLU A 71 5.53 -0.41 -7.02
CA GLU A 71 6.63 0.54 -6.75
C GLU A 71 7.33 0.30 -5.42
N SER A 72 6.62 -0.33 -4.47
CA SER A 72 7.15 -0.74 -3.16
C SER A 72 7.91 -2.06 -3.21
N ASP A 73 7.94 -2.76 -4.36
CA ASP A 73 8.69 -3.99 -4.52
C ASP A 73 10.19 -3.68 -4.66
N PRO A 74 11.03 -4.07 -3.70
CA PRO A 74 12.47 -3.84 -3.80
C PRO A 74 13.12 -4.64 -4.94
N ALA A 75 12.48 -5.69 -5.46
CA ALA A 75 13.04 -6.51 -6.53
C ALA A 75 12.93 -5.84 -7.92
N ASP A 76 11.91 -4.99 -8.14
CA ASP A 76 11.69 -4.32 -9.44
C ASP A 76 12.59 -3.09 -9.61
N GLN A 77 13.10 -2.50 -8.52
CA GLN A 77 13.98 -1.33 -8.57
C GLN A 77 15.42 -1.62 -9.01
N ILE A 78 15.77 -2.89 -9.30
CA ILE A 78 17.13 -3.33 -9.68
C ILE A 78 17.18 -4.01 -11.06
N GLY A 79 16.14 -3.84 -11.87
CA GLY A 79 16.02 -4.35 -13.25
C GLY A 79 16.58 -3.42 -14.32
#